data_AF-A0AAV5V7U5-F1
#
_entry.id   AF-A0AAV5V7U5-F1
#
_cell.length_a   1.000
_cell.length_b   1.000
_cell.length_c   1.000
_cell.angle_alpha   90.00
_cell.angle_beta   90.00
_cell.angle_gamma   90.00
#
_symmetry.space_group_name_H-M   'P 1'
#
loop_
_entity.id
_entity.type
_entity.pdbx_description
1 polymer ?
#
loop_
_entity_poly.entity_id
_entity_poly.type
_entity_poly.pdbx_seq_one_letter_code
_entity_poly.pdbx_strand_id
1 'polypeptide(L)'
;ILRMGAFSSFWRRTVPPYYKYAVFLLCGFDLVFSCVVLAISEAYYKAAALVLPIAYRMFDDTMRKGKENFTWTESMHDSLELYKYKLMVLWVCCTICVLFSMVLIIPQFFDFNDARGNPSHLCLVRRRLGVVLFVLQLIIDIVLGAAILWAWIGCGETVGVFNKLFYSSEAEEIYVSELEQKFDCFSDDDKEVKRHEICWNIVDASFIKSWWMDAILITFIVGHVIVFLLTPLFNRQLVKPDEDDYAKEDLLEA
;
A
#
# COMPACT_ATOMS: atom_id res chain seq x y z
N ILE A 1 2.20 -6.40 -42.67
CA ILE A 1 1.43 -5.14 -42.59
C ILE A 1 0.25 -5.24 -41.60
N LEU A 2 -0.54 -6.33 -41.59
CA LEU A 2 -1.64 -6.55 -40.62
C LEU A 2 -1.24 -6.61 -39.12
N ARG A 3 0.01 -6.99 -38.77
CA ARG A 3 0.49 -7.04 -37.38
C ARG A 3 0.83 -5.66 -36.77
N MET A 4 1.18 -4.65 -37.58
CA MET A 4 1.53 -3.31 -37.06
C MET A 4 0.28 -2.50 -36.69
N GLY A 5 -0.84 -2.69 -37.39
CA GLY A 5 -2.11 -2.02 -37.08
C GLY A 5 -2.72 -2.46 -35.74
N ALA A 6 -2.65 -3.76 -35.42
CA ALA A 6 -3.15 -4.29 -34.15
C ALA A 6 -2.39 -3.71 -32.95
N PHE A 7 -1.05 -3.64 -33.04
CA PHE A 7 -0.21 -3.08 -31.99
C PHE A 7 -0.47 -1.58 -31.78
N SER A 8 -0.57 -0.80 -32.87
CA SER A 8 -0.95 0.62 -32.81
C SER A 8 -2.32 0.86 -32.16
N SER A 9 -3.31 0.02 -32.49
CA SER A 9 -4.65 0.11 -31.88
C SER A 9 -4.67 -0.26 -30.39
N PHE A 10 -3.82 -1.20 -29.98
CA PHE A 10 -3.69 -1.61 -28.59
C PHE A 10 -3.10 -0.49 -27.74
N TRP A 11 -2.02 0.16 -28.22
CA TRP A 11 -1.42 1.32 -27.54
C TRP A 11 -2.33 2.54 -27.49
N ARG A 12 -3.18 2.76 -28.49
CA ARG A 12 -4.22 3.82 -28.41
C ARG A 12 -5.26 3.54 -27.33
N ARG A 13 -5.54 2.28 -27.02
CA ARG A 13 -6.53 1.87 -26.00
C ARG A 13 -5.96 1.83 -24.59
N THR A 14 -4.64 1.76 -24.44
CA THR A 14 -3.96 1.83 -23.13
C THR A 14 -3.77 3.24 -22.61
N VAL A 15 -4.01 4.28 -23.43
CA VAL A 15 -3.80 5.69 -23.08
C VAL A 15 -5.15 6.37 -22.92
N PRO A 16 -5.30 7.37 -22.02
CA PRO A 16 -6.53 8.13 -21.88
C PRO A 16 -7.01 8.78 -23.19
N PRO A 17 -8.33 9.02 -23.35
CA PRO A 17 -9.35 8.94 -22.31
C PRO A 17 -9.79 7.51 -21.99
N TYR A 18 -10.09 7.26 -20.70
CA TYR A 18 -10.57 5.97 -20.22
C TYR A 18 -12.08 6.01 -19.99
N TYR A 19 -12.77 4.94 -20.40
CA TYR A 19 -14.17 4.72 -20.05
C TYR A 19 -14.33 4.14 -18.63
N LYS A 20 -15.53 4.24 -18.08
CA LYS A 20 -15.91 3.85 -16.70
C LYS A 20 -15.27 2.54 -16.23
N TYR A 21 -15.30 1.49 -17.06
CA TYR A 21 -14.75 0.18 -16.69
C TYR A 21 -13.22 0.13 -16.62
N ALA A 22 -12.52 0.88 -17.47
CA ALA A 22 -11.06 0.98 -17.42
C ALA A 22 -10.59 1.79 -16.21
N VAL A 23 -11.32 2.85 -15.84
CA VAL A 23 -11.08 3.63 -14.62
C VAL A 23 -11.31 2.77 -13.38
N PHE A 24 -12.40 2.00 -13.36
CA PHE A 24 -12.68 1.08 -12.25
C PHE A 24 -11.63 -0.02 -12.13
N LEU A 25 -11.10 -0.53 -13.23
CA LEU A 25 -10.04 -1.53 -13.20
C LEU A 25 -8.72 -0.94 -12.65
N LEU A 26 -8.29 0.21 -13.17
CA LEU A 26 -7.04 0.88 -12.76
C LEU A 26 -7.15 1.35 -11.30
N CYS A 27 -7.99 2.35 -11.06
CA CYS A 27 -8.11 2.97 -9.75
C CYS A 27 -8.73 2.03 -8.71
N GLY A 28 -9.55 1.05 -9.13
CA GLY A 28 -10.14 0.09 -8.19
C GLY A 28 -9.12 -0.92 -7.69
N PHE A 29 -8.17 -1.34 -8.53
CA PHE A 29 -7.02 -2.12 -8.06
C PHE A 29 -6.19 -1.30 -7.07
N ASP A 30 -5.85 -0.06 -7.42
CA ASP A 30 -5.04 0.83 -6.56
C ASP A 30 -5.73 1.09 -5.22
N LEU A 31 -7.04 1.30 -5.23
CA LEU A 31 -7.86 1.47 -4.04
C LEU A 31 -7.80 0.23 -3.14
N VAL A 32 -8.10 -0.95 -3.67
CA VAL A 32 -8.13 -2.19 -2.88
C VAL A 32 -6.75 -2.53 -2.35
N PHE A 33 -5.73 -2.47 -3.20
CA PHE A 33 -4.35 -2.75 -2.82
C PHE A 33 -3.88 -1.78 -1.73
N SER A 34 -4.09 -0.48 -1.94
CA SER A 34 -3.66 0.55 -0.98
C SER A 34 -4.42 0.48 0.33
N CYS A 35 -5.71 0.12 0.35
CA CYS A 35 -6.46 -0.13 1.59
C CYS A 35 -5.87 -1.29 2.40
N VAL A 36 -5.48 -2.40 1.75
CA VAL A 36 -4.86 -3.55 2.43
C VAL A 36 -3.50 -3.16 3.00
N VAL A 37 -2.64 -2.51 2.21
CA VAL A 37 -1.31 -2.10 2.67
C VAL A 37 -1.40 -1.04 3.77
N LEU A 38 -2.38 -0.12 3.69
CA LEU A 38 -2.66 0.86 4.74
C LEU A 38 -3.00 0.18 6.07
N ALA A 39 -3.95 -0.77 6.06
CA ALA A 39 -4.37 -1.48 7.26
C ALA A 39 -3.21 -2.28 7.89
N ILE A 40 -2.42 -2.96 7.07
CA ILE A 40 -1.21 -3.68 7.50
C ILE A 40 -0.23 -2.69 8.14
N SER A 41 0.11 -1.61 7.44
CA SER A 41 1.10 -0.63 7.91
C SER A 41 0.69 0.03 9.22
N GLU A 42 -0.61 0.36 9.37
CA GLU A 42 -1.16 0.91 10.60
C GLU A 42 -1.07 -0.07 11.78
N ALA A 43 -1.45 -1.34 11.56
CA ALA A 43 -1.43 -2.35 12.60
C ALA A 43 -0.01 -2.59 13.12
N TYR A 44 0.96 -2.80 12.22
CA TYR A 44 2.35 -3.02 12.61
C TYR A 44 3.01 -1.76 13.18
N TYR A 45 2.67 -0.56 12.69
CA TYR A 45 3.17 0.68 13.26
C TYR A 45 2.71 0.86 14.71
N LYS A 46 1.41 0.66 14.97
CA LYS A 46 0.84 0.77 16.33
C LYS A 46 1.45 -0.27 17.26
N ALA A 47 1.61 -1.51 16.81
CA ALA A 47 2.22 -2.56 17.61
C ALA A 47 3.69 -2.23 17.93
N ALA A 48 4.50 -1.87 16.92
CA ALA A 48 5.90 -1.50 17.10
C ALA A 48 6.08 -0.25 17.99
N ALA A 49 5.19 0.74 17.87
CA ALA A 49 5.22 1.94 18.71
C ALA A 49 4.95 1.65 20.20
N LEU A 50 4.26 0.55 20.51
CA LEU A 50 4.03 0.07 21.87
C LEU A 50 5.19 -0.80 22.37
N VAL A 51 5.66 -1.77 21.57
CA VAL A 51 6.73 -2.71 21.97
C VAL A 51 8.07 -2.00 22.13
N LEU A 52 8.48 -1.21 21.15
CA LEU A 52 9.87 -0.74 21.03
C LEU A 52 10.35 0.07 22.25
N PRO A 53 9.59 1.03 22.81
CA PRO A 53 10.02 1.76 24.00
C PRO A 53 10.24 0.89 25.24
N ILE A 54 9.52 -0.23 25.35
CA ILE A 54 9.69 -1.19 26.45
C ILE A 54 10.93 -2.04 26.16
N ALA A 55 11.06 -2.54 24.93
CA ALA A 55 12.20 -3.34 24.50
C ALA A 55 13.53 -2.58 24.62
N TYR A 56 13.58 -1.29 24.28
CA TYR A 56 14.79 -0.47 24.42
C TYR A 56 15.26 -0.39 25.87
N ARG A 57 14.35 -0.15 26.82
CA ARG A 57 14.69 -0.14 28.26
C ARG A 57 15.19 -1.50 28.71
N MET A 58 14.56 -2.57 28.25
CA MET A 58 14.99 -3.94 28.55
C MET A 58 16.38 -4.26 27.97
N PHE A 59 16.70 -3.77 26.77
CA PHE A 59 18.03 -3.92 26.16
C PHE A 59 19.10 -3.12 26.90
N ASP A 60 18.80 -1.88 27.25
CA ASP A 60 19.70 -1.02 28.02
C ASP A 60 20.02 -1.62 29.40
N ASP A 61 19.02 -2.15 30.10
CA ASP A 61 19.24 -2.77 31.41
C ASP A 61 19.98 -4.11 31.30
N THR A 62 19.74 -4.90 30.25
CA THR A 62 20.54 -6.10 29.96
C THR A 62 22.02 -5.75 29.69
N MET A 63 22.29 -4.69 28.92
CA MET A 63 23.65 -4.18 28.70
C MET A 63 24.31 -3.74 30.01
N ARG A 64 23.60 -2.99 30.85
CA ARG A 64 24.12 -2.47 32.13
C ARG A 64 24.48 -3.58 33.10
N LYS A 65 23.75 -4.70 33.07
CA LYS A 65 24.06 -5.89 33.86
C LYS A 65 25.26 -6.69 33.35
N GLY A 66 25.77 -6.37 32.16
CA GLY A 66 26.99 -6.99 31.63
C GLY A 66 26.80 -8.43 31.18
N LYS A 67 25.61 -8.79 30.65
CA LYS A 67 25.36 -10.13 30.12
C LYS A 67 26.35 -10.49 29.02
N GLU A 68 27.00 -11.66 29.15
CA GLU A 68 27.96 -12.14 28.17
C GLU A 68 27.30 -12.29 26.78
N ASN A 69 28.01 -11.86 25.74
CA ASN A 69 27.57 -11.90 24.34
C ASN A 69 26.32 -11.08 24.01
N PHE A 70 25.88 -10.17 24.88
CA PHE A 70 24.83 -9.20 24.56
C PHE A 70 25.44 -7.88 24.09
N THR A 71 25.06 -7.43 22.90
CA THR A 71 25.52 -6.16 22.33
C THR A 71 24.33 -5.38 21.81
N TRP A 72 24.15 -4.17 22.33
CA TRP A 72 23.14 -3.23 21.90
C TRP A 72 23.84 -1.90 21.59
N THR A 73 23.61 -1.38 20.38
CA THR A 73 24.30 -0.20 19.85
C THR A 73 23.31 0.80 19.29
N GLU A 74 23.72 2.07 19.21
CA GLU A 74 22.91 3.16 18.65
C GLU A 74 22.47 2.88 17.20
N SER A 75 23.32 2.24 16.39
CA SER A 75 22.97 1.82 15.03
C SER A 75 21.81 0.82 14.96
N MET A 76 21.67 -0.08 15.95
CA MET A 76 20.56 -1.02 16.02
C MET A 76 19.27 -0.30 16.44
N HIS A 77 19.38 0.65 17.36
CA HIS A 77 18.28 1.53 17.74
C HIS A 77 17.74 2.32 16.54
N ASP A 78 18.64 2.98 15.80
CA ASP A 78 18.27 3.75 14.61
C ASP A 78 17.61 2.88 13.53
N SER A 79 18.05 1.63 13.39
CA SER A 79 17.43 0.68 12.46
C SER A 79 15.98 0.36 12.85
N LEU A 80 15.68 0.21 14.14
CA LEU A 80 14.34 -0.07 14.65
C LEU A 80 13.42 1.17 14.59
N GLU A 81 13.96 2.37 14.81
CA GLU A 81 13.21 3.61 14.57
C GLU A 81 12.95 3.84 13.08
N LEU A 82 13.91 3.52 12.21
CA LEU A 82 13.73 3.56 10.76
C LEU A 82 12.62 2.60 10.30
N TYR A 83 12.49 1.43 10.93
CA TYR A 83 11.38 0.51 10.66
C TYR A 83 10.02 1.16 10.92
N LYS A 84 9.82 1.79 12.08
CA LYS A 84 8.59 2.55 12.37
C LYS A 84 8.35 3.65 11.34
N TYR A 85 9.39 4.39 10.98
CA TYR A 85 9.29 5.46 10.00
C TYR A 85 8.88 4.96 8.62
N LYS A 86 9.44 3.83 8.16
CA LYS A 86 9.05 3.18 6.90
C LYS A 86 7.56 2.80 6.88
N LEU A 87 7.03 2.23 7.96
CA LEU A 87 5.61 1.89 8.07
C LEU A 87 4.71 3.14 8.05
N MET A 88 5.13 4.21 8.73
CA MET A 88 4.41 5.49 8.71
C MET A 88 4.36 6.08 7.29
N VAL A 89 5.48 6.07 6.56
CA VAL A 89 5.54 6.55 5.18
C VAL A 89 4.62 5.73 4.28
N LEU A 90 4.63 4.40 4.41
CA LEU A 90 3.69 3.54 3.68
C LEU A 90 2.23 3.89 3.96
N TRP A 91 1.88 4.09 5.23
CA TRP A 91 0.53 4.48 5.62
C TRP A 91 0.10 5.81 4.98
N VAL A 92 0.98 6.82 5.00
CA VAL A 92 0.70 8.13 4.37
C VAL A 92 0.54 7.98 2.86
N CYS A 93 1.46 7.30 2.18
CA CYS A 93 1.40 7.08 0.73
C CYS A 93 0.12 6.33 0.32
N CYS A 94 -0.25 5.28 1.06
CA CYS A 94 -1.48 4.54 0.79
C CYS A 94 -2.72 5.41 1.02
N THR A 95 -2.73 6.25 2.05
CA THR A 95 -3.86 7.18 2.32
C THR A 95 -4.08 8.13 1.15
N ILE A 96 -3.00 8.71 0.63
CA ILE A 96 -3.07 9.59 -0.55
C ILE A 96 -3.60 8.82 -1.76
N CYS A 97 -3.12 7.61 -2.01
CA CYS A 97 -3.56 6.77 -3.12
C CYS A 97 -5.05 6.40 -3.00
N VAL A 98 -5.53 6.02 -1.81
CA VAL A 98 -6.94 5.73 -1.55
C VAL A 98 -7.81 6.95 -1.84
N LEU A 99 -7.47 8.11 -1.25
CA LEU A 99 -8.26 9.32 -1.44
C LEU A 99 -8.31 9.74 -2.92
N PHE A 100 -7.18 9.69 -3.61
CA PHE A 100 -7.11 10.06 -5.02
C PHE A 100 -7.89 9.06 -5.90
N SER A 101 -7.77 7.76 -5.64
CA SER A 101 -8.55 6.72 -6.33
C SER A 101 -10.05 6.91 -6.13
N MET A 102 -10.49 7.26 -4.92
CA MET A 102 -11.90 7.58 -4.64
C MET A 102 -12.38 8.79 -5.44
N VAL A 103 -11.57 9.85 -5.54
CA VAL A 103 -11.89 11.04 -6.35
C VAL A 103 -12.06 10.69 -7.83
N LEU A 104 -11.29 9.73 -8.35
CA LEU A 104 -11.42 9.29 -9.75
C LEU A 104 -12.62 8.36 -9.99
N ILE A 105 -12.94 7.50 -9.03
CA ILE A 105 -14.00 6.49 -9.13
C ILE A 105 -15.40 7.09 -8.89
N ILE A 106 -15.58 7.89 -7.83
CA ILE A 106 -16.90 8.39 -7.41
C ILE A 106 -17.66 9.08 -8.56
N PRO A 107 -17.05 9.98 -9.34
CA PRO A 107 -17.74 10.64 -10.44
C PRO A 107 -18.21 9.70 -11.55
N GLN A 108 -17.67 8.49 -11.66
CA GLN A 108 -18.09 7.49 -12.66
C GLN A 108 -19.45 6.86 -12.32
N PHE A 109 -19.94 7.03 -11.09
CA PHE A 109 -21.27 6.57 -10.67
C PHE A 109 -22.37 7.59 -10.92
N PHE A 110 -22.02 8.85 -11.21
CA PHE A 110 -22.99 9.89 -11.52
C PHE A 110 -23.17 10.01 -13.03
N ASP A 111 -24.40 9.76 -13.49
CA ASP A 111 -24.80 10.05 -14.87
C ASP A 111 -25.27 11.50 -14.92
N PHE A 112 -24.47 12.37 -15.52
CA PHE A 112 -24.86 13.75 -15.77
C PHE A 112 -25.53 13.81 -17.13
N ASN A 113 -26.75 14.34 -17.22
CA ASN A 113 -27.36 14.62 -18.50
C ASN A 113 -26.75 15.90 -19.08
N ASP A 114 -26.29 15.84 -20.33
CA ASP A 114 -25.84 17.02 -21.07
C ASP A 114 -27.00 18.01 -21.26
N ALA A 115 -26.73 19.26 -21.62
CA ALA A 115 -27.74 20.29 -21.89
C ALA A 115 -28.75 19.89 -22.98
N ARG A 116 -28.44 18.86 -23.77
CA ARG A 116 -29.30 18.25 -24.80
C ARG A 116 -30.07 17.00 -24.32
N GLY A 117 -29.95 16.61 -23.06
CA GLY A 117 -30.65 15.46 -22.47
C GLY A 117 -30.00 14.10 -22.73
N ASN A 118 -28.80 14.06 -23.32
CA ASN A 118 -28.06 12.81 -23.52
C ASN A 118 -27.30 12.41 -22.25
N PRO A 119 -27.29 11.11 -21.87
CA PRO A 119 -26.50 10.65 -20.74
C PRO A 119 -25.02 10.83 -21.06
N SER A 120 -24.34 11.67 -20.28
CA SER A 120 -22.90 11.91 -20.39
C SER A 120 -22.19 11.41 -19.13
N HIS A 121 -21.41 10.35 -19.28
CA HIS A 121 -20.55 9.81 -18.22
C HIS A 121 -19.34 10.74 -18.04
N LEU A 122 -19.52 11.86 -17.35
CA LEU A 122 -18.79 13.11 -17.63
C LEU A 122 -17.36 13.22 -17.10
N CYS A 123 -16.85 12.36 -16.20
CA CYS A 123 -15.65 12.79 -15.47
C CYS A 123 -14.30 12.67 -16.21
N LEU A 124 -14.23 11.91 -17.31
CA LEU A 124 -13.02 11.77 -18.14
C LEU A 124 -13.24 12.03 -19.64
N VAL A 125 -14.41 12.55 -20.02
CA VAL A 125 -14.77 12.81 -21.42
C VAL A 125 -13.89 13.91 -22.03
N ARG A 126 -13.45 14.90 -21.22
CA ARG A 126 -12.44 15.87 -21.67
C ARG A 126 -11.07 15.20 -21.70
N ARG A 127 -10.60 14.87 -22.90
CA ARG A 127 -9.28 14.28 -23.20
C ARG A 127 -8.12 14.94 -22.42
N ARG A 128 -8.09 16.27 -22.32
CA ARG A 128 -7.03 16.98 -21.56
C ARG A 128 -7.06 16.67 -20.05
N LEU A 129 -8.25 16.69 -19.45
CA LEU A 129 -8.42 16.39 -18.02
C LEU A 129 -8.05 14.93 -17.74
N GLY A 130 -8.46 14.00 -18.62
CA GLY A 130 -8.11 12.59 -18.44
C GLY A 130 -6.63 12.27 -18.59
N VAL A 131 -5.91 12.98 -19.47
CA VAL A 131 -4.45 12.86 -19.54
C VAL A 131 -3.79 13.39 -18.26
N VAL A 132 -4.23 14.55 -17.75
CA VAL A 132 -3.68 15.14 -16.52
C VAL A 132 -3.91 14.22 -15.31
N LEU A 133 -5.13 13.71 -15.13
CA LEU A 133 -5.46 12.82 -14.02
C LEU A 133 -4.72 11.49 -14.10
N PHE A 134 -4.53 10.95 -15.30
CA PHE A 134 -3.72 9.74 -15.50
C PHE A 134 -2.25 9.95 -15.15
N VAL A 135 -1.65 11.08 -15.57
CA VAL A 135 -0.25 11.41 -15.22
C VAL A 135 -0.12 11.57 -13.70
N LEU A 136 -1.09 12.21 -13.06
CA LEU A 136 -1.08 12.38 -11.61
C LEU A 136 -1.21 11.04 -10.87
N GLN A 137 -2.10 10.15 -11.31
CA GLN A 137 -2.21 8.78 -10.79
C GLN A 137 -0.87 8.04 -10.91
N LEU A 138 -0.27 8.06 -12.11
CA LEU A 138 1.00 7.38 -12.36
C LEU A 138 2.12 7.89 -11.44
N ILE A 139 2.18 9.20 -11.17
CA ILE A 139 3.15 9.76 -10.21
C ILE A 139 2.90 9.22 -8.80
N ILE A 140 1.64 9.16 -8.36
CA ILE A 140 1.27 8.61 -7.05
C ILE A 140 1.67 7.13 -6.95
N ASP A 141 1.41 6.34 -7.99
CA ASP A 141 1.77 4.92 -8.03
C ASP A 141 3.29 4.74 -7.99
N ILE A 142 4.06 5.56 -8.70
CA ILE A 142 5.53 5.52 -8.66
C ILE A 142 6.04 5.85 -7.25
N VAL A 143 5.48 6.87 -6.60
CA VAL A 143 5.85 7.24 -5.23
C VAL A 143 5.51 6.12 -4.25
N LEU A 144 4.33 5.50 -4.37
CA LEU A 144 3.93 4.35 -3.56
C LEU A 144 4.86 3.15 -3.80
N GLY A 145 5.17 2.84 -5.06
CA GLY A 145 6.10 1.77 -5.42
C GLY A 145 7.50 1.99 -4.86
N ALA A 146 8.00 3.23 -4.89
CA ALA A 146 9.27 3.60 -4.27
C ALA A 146 9.23 3.44 -2.74
N ALA A 147 8.14 3.83 -2.09
CA ALA A 147 7.95 3.63 -0.66
C ALA A 147 7.90 2.14 -0.28
N ILE A 148 7.21 1.31 -1.05
CA ILE A 148 7.16 -0.15 -0.86
C ILE A 148 8.54 -0.76 -1.02
N LEU A 149 9.26 -0.41 -2.09
CA LEU A 149 10.62 -0.91 -2.32
C LEU A 149 11.56 -0.51 -1.18
N TRP A 150 11.47 0.75 -0.72
CA TRP A 150 12.29 1.23 0.38
C TRP A 150 11.96 0.57 1.73
N ALA A 151 10.68 0.32 1.98
CA ALA A 151 10.24 -0.44 3.15
C ALA A 151 10.70 -1.91 3.09
N TRP A 152 10.68 -2.51 1.90
CA TRP A 152 11.12 -3.88 1.65
C TRP A 152 12.63 -4.06 1.90
N ILE A 153 13.46 -3.11 1.46
CA ILE A 153 14.92 -3.14 1.66
C ILE A 153 15.24 -3.13 3.16
N GLY A 154 15.94 -4.17 3.63
CA GLY A 154 16.43 -4.28 5.01
C GLY A 154 15.36 -4.61 6.06
N CYS A 155 14.11 -4.88 5.65
CA CYS A 155 13.04 -5.25 6.59
C CYS A 155 13.37 -6.55 7.33
N GLY A 156 13.74 -7.61 6.60
CA GLY A 156 14.06 -8.91 7.20
C GLY A 156 15.24 -8.86 8.18
N GLU A 157 16.27 -8.07 7.88
CA GLU A 157 17.41 -7.87 8.78
C GLU A 157 17.01 -7.15 10.06
N THR A 158 16.25 -6.06 9.94
CA THR A 158 15.81 -5.25 11.10
C THR A 158 14.94 -6.07 12.05
N VAL A 159 14.02 -6.87 11.51
CA VAL A 159 13.18 -7.79 12.30
C VAL A 159 14.01 -8.89 12.94
N GLY A 160 15.00 -9.43 12.21
CA GLY A 160 15.96 -10.39 12.76
C GLY A 160 16.77 -9.83 13.93
N VAL A 161 17.21 -8.57 13.84
CA VAL A 161 17.93 -7.87 14.92
C VAL A 161 17.03 -7.72 16.14
N PHE A 162 15.79 -7.24 15.97
CA PHE A 162 14.84 -7.12 17.07
C PHE A 162 14.64 -8.47 17.78
N ASN A 163 14.28 -9.52 17.02
CA ASN A 163 13.99 -10.83 17.59
C ASN A 163 15.21 -11.40 18.31
N LYS A 164 16.41 -11.28 17.72
CA LYS A 164 17.65 -11.73 18.37
C LYS A 164 17.88 -11.02 19.70
N LEU A 165 17.72 -9.70 19.76
CA LEU A 165 17.90 -8.92 20.98
C LEU A 165 16.81 -9.25 22.01
N PHE A 166 15.56 -9.36 21.57
CA PHE A 166 14.42 -9.66 22.43
C PHE A 166 14.57 -11.01 23.13
N TYR A 167 14.85 -12.09 22.39
CA TYR A 167 15.03 -13.42 22.98
C TYR A 167 16.34 -13.59 23.77
N SER A 168 17.34 -12.74 23.54
CA SER A 168 18.61 -12.78 24.29
C SER A 168 18.65 -11.83 25.48
N SER A 169 17.70 -10.90 25.61
CA SER A 169 17.62 -9.97 26.72
C SER A 169 17.15 -10.62 28.03
N GLU A 170 17.46 -9.99 29.16
CA GLU A 170 16.91 -10.37 30.46
C GLU A 170 15.58 -9.65 30.68
N ALA A 171 14.48 -10.36 30.50
CA ALA A 171 13.15 -9.85 30.77
C ALA A 171 12.85 -9.88 32.27
N GLU A 172 13.09 -8.77 32.95
CA GLU A 172 12.62 -8.58 34.32
C GLU A 172 11.09 -8.55 34.40
N GLU A 173 10.55 -8.94 35.55
CA GLU A 173 9.10 -8.98 35.81
C GLU A 173 8.40 -7.65 35.54
N ILE A 174 9.10 -6.52 35.77
CA ILE A 174 8.59 -5.17 35.50
C ILE A 174 8.27 -4.99 34.01
N TYR A 175 9.16 -5.41 33.11
CA TYR A 175 8.94 -5.28 31.66
C TYR A 175 7.88 -6.26 31.15
N VAL A 176 7.85 -7.47 31.71
CA VAL A 176 6.83 -8.46 31.37
C VAL A 176 5.45 -7.95 31.77
N SER A 177 5.30 -7.43 33.00
CA SER A 177 4.05 -6.86 33.49
C SER A 177 3.61 -5.64 32.66
N GLU A 178 4.55 -4.79 32.24
CA GLU A 178 4.25 -3.65 31.40
C GLU A 178 3.79 -4.08 29.99
N LEU A 179 4.41 -5.10 29.39
CA LEU A 179 3.97 -5.69 28.13
C LEU A 179 2.58 -6.30 28.25
N GLU A 180 2.32 -7.06 29.31
CA GLU A 180 1.00 -7.67 29.58
C GLU A 180 -0.11 -6.61 29.68
N GLN A 181 0.16 -5.51 30.39
CA GLN A 181 -0.79 -4.41 30.51
C GLN A 181 -1.04 -3.69 29.16
N LYS A 182 0.01 -3.53 28.33
CA LYS A 182 -0.10 -2.81 27.05
C LYS A 182 -0.75 -3.63 25.95
N PHE A 183 -0.55 -4.95 25.96
CA PHE A 183 -1.10 -5.87 24.96
C PHE A 183 -2.36 -6.61 25.44
N ASP A 184 -2.83 -6.31 26.66
CA ASP A 184 -4.02 -6.92 27.27
C ASP A 184 -3.92 -8.46 27.28
N CYS A 185 -2.72 -9.00 27.53
CA CYS A 185 -2.45 -10.44 27.50
C CYS A 185 -2.81 -11.12 28.84
N PHE A 186 -3.85 -10.65 29.52
CA PHE A 186 -4.33 -11.31 30.73
C PHE A 186 -4.85 -12.70 30.35
N SER A 187 -4.15 -13.71 30.83
CA SER A 187 -4.70 -15.07 30.85
C SER A 187 -5.94 -15.03 31.74
N ASP A 188 -7.07 -15.47 31.20
CA ASP A 188 -8.15 -16.02 32.01
C ASP A 188 -7.50 -17.08 32.93
N ASP A 189 -7.63 -16.94 34.24
CA ASP A 189 -6.93 -17.80 35.23
C ASP A 189 -7.31 -19.30 35.07
N ASP A 190 -8.34 -19.59 34.26
CA ASP A 190 -8.91 -20.92 34.00
C ASP A 190 -8.25 -21.70 32.84
N LYS A 191 -7.25 -21.15 32.14
CA LYS A 191 -6.52 -21.87 31.08
C LYS A 191 -5.03 -21.94 31.38
N GLU A 192 -4.54 -23.16 31.64
CA GLU A 192 -3.12 -23.51 31.87
C GLU A 192 -2.22 -23.37 30.63
N VAL A 193 -2.37 -22.32 29.82
CA VAL A 193 -1.34 -21.94 28.85
C VAL A 193 -0.38 -21.02 29.57
N LYS A 194 0.92 -21.35 29.57
CA LYS A 194 1.94 -20.52 30.25
C LYS A 194 1.83 -19.08 29.75
N ARG A 195 1.35 -18.18 30.62
CA ARG A 195 1.11 -16.74 30.40
C ARG A 195 2.21 -16.04 29.57
N HIS A 196 3.45 -16.44 29.85
CA HIS A 196 4.66 -16.00 29.16
C HIS A 196 4.67 -16.33 27.65
N GLU A 197 4.16 -17.47 27.19
CA GLU A 197 4.25 -17.83 25.76
C GLU A 197 3.28 -17.00 24.89
N ILE A 198 2.12 -16.61 25.43
CA ILE A 198 1.11 -15.82 24.69
C ILE A 198 1.60 -14.40 24.45
N CYS A 199 2.04 -13.71 25.51
CA CYS A 199 2.52 -12.33 25.40
C CYS A 199 3.74 -12.23 24.47
N TRP A 200 4.64 -13.21 24.53
CA TRP A 200 5.84 -13.23 23.67
C TRP A 200 5.50 -13.50 22.21
N ASN A 201 4.51 -14.35 21.92
CA ASN A 201 4.00 -14.52 20.57
C ASN A 201 3.36 -13.24 20.01
N ILE A 202 2.68 -12.45 20.85
CA ILE A 202 2.12 -11.15 20.44
C ILE A 202 3.24 -10.14 20.13
N VAL A 203 4.32 -10.14 20.92
CA VAL A 203 5.49 -9.29 20.65
C VAL A 203 6.20 -9.71 19.37
N ASP A 204 6.40 -11.00 19.10
CA ASP A 204 6.94 -11.49 17.83
C ASP A 204 6.03 -11.12 16.64
N ALA A 205 4.71 -11.19 16.84
CA ALA A 205 3.71 -10.78 15.85
C ALA A 205 3.62 -9.25 15.66
N SER A 206 4.29 -8.45 16.50
CA SER A 206 4.30 -6.98 16.38
C SER A 206 5.21 -6.48 15.26
N PHE A 207 6.03 -7.36 14.67
CA PHE A 207 6.88 -7.05 13.54
C PHE A 207 6.43 -7.79 12.29
N ILE A 208 6.42 -7.06 11.17
CA ILE A 208 6.02 -7.62 9.88
C ILE A 208 7.02 -8.68 9.44
N LYS A 209 6.54 -9.89 9.20
CA LYS A 209 7.39 -10.98 8.70
C LYS A 209 7.88 -10.63 7.28
N SER A 210 9.12 -10.99 6.96
CA SER A 210 9.72 -10.67 5.64
C SER A 210 8.85 -11.12 4.46
N TRP A 211 8.21 -12.28 4.57
CA TRP A 211 7.35 -12.81 3.51
C TRP A 211 6.12 -11.94 3.23
N TRP A 212 5.61 -11.19 4.21
CA TRP A 212 4.51 -10.24 3.99
C TRP A 212 4.99 -9.08 3.11
N MET A 213 6.19 -8.56 3.36
CA MET A 213 6.78 -7.52 2.52
C MET A 213 7.07 -8.01 1.10
N ASP A 214 7.54 -9.27 0.96
CA ASP A 214 7.70 -9.91 -0.35
C ASP A 214 6.36 -9.98 -1.09
N ALA A 215 5.30 -10.43 -0.40
CA ALA A 215 3.96 -10.52 -0.97
C ALA A 215 3.43 -9.15 -1.41
N ILE A 216 3.62 -8.10 -0.61
CA ILE A 216 3.20 -6.73 -0.94
C ILE A 216 3.93 -6.24 -2.21
N LEU A 217 5.26 -6.38 -2.26
CA LEU A 217 6.06 -5.93 -3.41
C LEU A 217 5.71 -6.70 -4.69
N ILE A 218 5.60 -8.03 -4.62
CA ILE A 218 5.25 -8.86 -5.77
C ILE A 218 3.84 -8.53 -6.25
N THR A 219 2.87 -8.40 -5.33
CA THR A 219 1.48 -8.08 -5.68
C THR A 219 1.39 -6.69 -6.30
N PHE A 220 2.16 -5.72 -5.81
CA PHE A 220 2.24 -4.39 -6.43
C PHE A 220 2.71 -4.50 -7.88
N ILE A 221 3.87 -5.10 -8.13
CA ILE A 221 4.46 -5.15 -9.48
C ILE A 221 3.59 -5.98 -10.43
N VAL A 222 3.26 -7.21 -10.04
CA VAL A 222 2.50 -8.14 -10.89
C VAL A 222 1.08 -7.63 -11.09
N GLY A 223 0.45 -7.08 -10.06
CA GLY A 223 -0.89 -6.51 -10.13
C GLY A 223 -0.97 -5.36 -11.12
N HIS A 224 -0.04 -4.39 -11.04
CA HIS A 224 0.02 -3.28 -12.00
C HIS A 224 0.27 -3.75 -13.44
N VAL A 225 1.14 -4.75 -13.63
CA VAL A 225 1.38 -5.34 -14.97
C VAL A 225 0.10 -5.99 -15.51
N ILE A 226 -0.61 -6.78 -14.70
CA ILE A 226 -1.87 -7.42 -15.10
C ILE A 226 -2.93 -6.37 -15.44
N VAL A 227 -3.12 -5.37 -14.57
CA VAL A 227 -4.06 -4.27 -14.78
C VAL A 227 -3.75 -3.54 -16.07
N PHE A 228 -2.48 -3.18 -16.31
CA PHE A 228 -2.05 -2.50 -17.52
C PHE A 228 -2.34 -3.31 -18.80
N LEU A 229 -2.13 -4.63 -18.77
CA LEU A 229 -2.46 -5.53 -19.88
C LEU A 229 -3.96 -5.69 -20.12
N LEU A 230 -4.77 -5.58 -19.07
CA LEU A 230 -6.23 -5.71 -19.13
C LEU A 230 -6.92 -4.39 -19.52
N THR A 231 -6.37 -3.23 -19.16
CA THR A 231 -6.89 -1.89 -19.49
C THR A 231 -7.42 -1.76 -20.93
N PRO A 232 -6.70 -2.15 -21.99
CA PRO A 232 -7.18 -2.00 -23.37
C PRO A 232 -8.36 -2.90 -23.73
N LEU A 233 -8.63 -3.96 -22.96
CA LEU A 233 -9.84 -4.79 -23.11
C LEU A 233 -11.06 -4.08 -22.52
N PHE A 234 -10.90 -3.44 -21.37
CA PHE A 234 -11.96 -2.69 -20.70
C PHE A 234 -12.18 -1.29 -21.29
N ASN A 235 -11.19 -0.77 -22.04
CA ASN A 235 -11.28 0.49 -22.76
C ASN A 235 -11.79 0.36 -24.22
N ARG A 236 -12.39 -0.80 -24.57
CA ARG A 236 -12.85 -1.10 -25.94
C ARG A 236 -13.95 -0.18 -26.48
N GLN A 237 -14.64 0.58 -25.62
CA GLN A 237 -15.67 1.55 -26.03
C GLN A 237 -15.12 2.73 -26.86
N LEU A 238 -13.79 2.88 -27.00
CA LEU A 238 -13.16 3.84 -27.91
C LEU A 238 -13.37 3.55 -29.42
N VAL A 239 -13.92 2.38 -29.79
CA VAL A 239 -14.22 2.08 -31.21
C VAL A 239 -15.72 1.83 -31.36
N LYS A 240 -16.52 2.87 -31.23
CA LYS A 240 -17.50 3.10 -32.29
C LYS A 240 -16.73 3.81 -33.41
N PRO A 241 -16.84 3.41 -34.69
CA PRO A 241 -16.36 4.27 -35.76
C PRO A 241 -16.97 5.65 -35.55
N ASP A 242 -16.14 6.68 -35.55
CA ASP A 242 -16.58 8.06 -35.37
C ASP A 242 -17.58 8.42 -36.49
N GLU A 243 -18.87 8.21 -36.25
CA GLU A 243 -19.93 8.82 -37.08
C GLU A 243 -20.06 10.33 -36.77
N ASP A 244 -19.47 10.80 -35.66
CA ASP A 244 -19.60 12.18 -35.18
C ASP A 244 -18.42 13.11 -35.54
N ASP A 245 -17.26 12.60 -36.00
CA ASP A 245 -16.16 13.48 -36.45
C ASP A 245 -16.44 14.06 -37.85
N TYR A 246 -17.19 13.35 -38.71
CA TYR A 246 -17.65 13.89 -39.99
C TYR A 246 -18.65 15.05 -39.84
N ALA A 247 -19.45 15.06 -38.78
CA ALA A 247 -20.45 16.11 -38.56
C ALA A 247 -19.83 17.44 -38.07
N LYS A 248 -18.60 17.44 -37.57
CA LYS A 248 -17.93 18.65 -37.09
C LYS A 248 -17.08 19.36 -38.14
N GLU A 249 -16.58 18.65 -39.14
CA GLU A 249 -15.89 19.28 -40.27
C GLU A 249 -16.91 19.96 -41.21
N ASP A 250 -18.07 19.36 -41.47
CA ASP A 250 -19.12 19.96 -42.33
C ASP A 250 -19.77 21.23 -41.74
N LEU A 251 -19.74 21.42 -40.42
CA LEU A 251 -20.26 22.63 -39.75
C LEU A 251 -19.25 23.79 -39.67
N LEU A 252 -17.99 23.54 -40.05
CA LEU A 252 -16.94 24.56 -40.11
C LEU A 252 -16.67 25.03 -41.55
N GLU A 253 -17.22 24.34 -42.56
CA GLU A 253 -17.13 24.70 -43.98
C GLU A 253 -18.44 25.27 -44.58
N ALA A 254 -19.49 25.48 -43.77
CA ALA A 254 -20.75 26.14 -44.15
C ALA A 254 -20.90 27.53 -43.48
#